data_AF-A0A7J4XEW7-F1
#
_entry.id   AF-A0A7J4XEW7-F1
#
_cell.length_a   1.000
_cell.length_b   1.000
_cell.length_c   1.000
_cell.angle_alpha   90.00
_cell.angle_beta   90.00
_cell.angle_gamma   90.00
#
_symmetry.space_group_name_H-M   'P 1'
#
loop_
_entity.id
_entity.type
_entity.pdbx_description
1 polymer ?
#
loop_
_entity_poly.entity_id
_entity_poly.type
_entity_poly.pdbx_seq_one_letter_code
_entity_poly.pdbx_strand_id
1 'polypeptide(L)'
;MVTEQPQYSVVVCIFSTSQNTEISLIPNGLRLIYTCSLLLALPCIFHLARHTFATTTTLAKGVPIETVSKMLGHTNIETTQIYARITNNKISNDMQGLDKKFVGIEKIYKEVSMK
;
A
#
# COMPACT_ATOMS: atom_id res chain seq x y z
N MET A 1 -3.30 24.89 46.67
CA MET A 1 -3.39 25.67 45.42
C MET A 1 -3.41 24.68 44.27
N VAL A 2 -4.53 24.65 43.54
CA VAL A 2 -4.71 24.07 42.19
C VAL A 2 -3.62 24.69 41.28
N THR A 3 -2.95 23.95 40.38
CA THR A 3 -3.45 23.54 39.06
C THR A 3 -2.85 22.23 38.54
N GLU A 4 -3.75 21.32 38.17
CA GLU A 4 -3.61 20.30 37.14
C GLU A 4 -3.07 20.89 35.82
N GLN A 5 -2.44 20.06 34.97
CA GLN A 5 -2.75 19.87 33.54
C GLN A 5 -1.95 18.65 33.03
N PRO A 6 -2.58 17.52 32.69
CA PRO A 6 -1.93 16.42 31.99
C PRO A 6 -1.94 16.74 30.50
N GLN A 7 -0.77 17.02 29.90
CA GLN A 7 -0.69 17.05 28.44
C GLN A 7 -0.47 15.63 27.93
N TYR A 8 -1.59 14.91 27.77
CA TYR A 8 -1.67 13.73 26.92
C TYR A 8 -1.42 14.18 25.47
N SER A 9 -0.17 14.11 25.02
CA SER A 9 0.15 14.32 23.60
C SER A 9 -0.18 13.04 22.84
N VAL A 10 -1.39 13.04 22.29
CA VAL A 10 -1.94 12.04 21.40
C VAL A 10 -1.04 11.92 20.15
N VAL A 11 -0.56 10.70 19.90
CA VAL A 11 -0.08 10.21 18.59
C VAL A 11 0.94 11.11 17.88
N VAL A 12 2.23 10.84 18.13
CA VAL A 12 3.23 10.84 17.06
C VAL A 12 4.01 9.53 17.17
N CYS A 13 3.40 8.48 16.61
CA CYS A 13 4.10 7.24 16.31
C CYS A 13 5.05 7.51 15.13
N ILE A 14 6.21 8.09 15.41
CA ILE A 14 7.35 8.12 14.48
C ILE A 14 8.50 7.46 15.23
N PHE A 15 8.58 6.14 15.08
CA PHE A 15 9.76 5.30 15.28
C PHE A 15 10.64 5.60 16.52
N SER A 16 10.46 4.72 17.49
CA SER A 16 11.33 4.41 18.62
C SER A 16 12.76 4.00 18.20
N THR A 17 13.57 4.93 17.70
CA THR A 17 15.04 4.82 17.69
C THR A 17 15.67 6.20 17.88
N SER A 18 15.52 6.79 19.07
CA SER A 18 16.62 7.48 19.77
C SER A 18 16.12 8.00 21.13
N GLN A 19 15.74 7.08 22.02
CA GLN A 19 15.75 7.36 23.46
C GLN A 19 16.87 6.60 24.16
N ASN A 20 18.00 6.40 23.46
CA ASN A 20 19.23 6.03 24.12
C ASN A 20 19.97 7.32 24.52
N THR A 21 19.75 7.66 25.78
CA THR A 21 20.51 8.43 26.77
C THR A 21 22.02 8.69 26.56
N GLU A 22 22.48 9.04 25.36
CA GLU A 22 23.89 9.38 25.10
C GLU A 22 24.01 10.72 24.36
N ILE A 23 23.13 11.68 24.68
CA ILE A 23 23.29 13.08 24.22
C ILE A 23 24.36 13.74 25.09
N SER A 24 25.61 13.37 24.83
CA SER A 24 26.73 14.23 25.14
C SER A 24 27.75 14.05 24.02
N LEU A 25 28.03 15.13 23.29
CA LEU A 25 29.17 15.30 22.37
C LEU A 25 29.01 14.99 20.86
N ILE A 26 27.83 15.15 20.25
CA ILE A 26 27.74 15.24 18.78
C ILE A 26 27.64 16.71 18.35
N PRO A 27 28.59 17.25 17.55
CA PRO A 27 28.57 18.65 17.10
C PRO A 27 27.27 18.96 16.36
N ASN A 28 26.67 20.12 16.68
CA ASN A 28 25.32 20.52 16.25
C ASN A 28 25.09 20.43 14.72
N GLY A 29 26.13 20.57 13.90
CA GLY A 29 26.07 20.42 12.45
C GLY A 29 25.82 18.98 11.98
N LEU A 30 26.39 17.97 12.64
CA LEU A 30 26.22 16.56 12.23
C LEU A 30 24.82 16.04 12.57
N ARG A 31 24.25 16.49 13.70
CA ARG A 31 22.85 16.24 14.06
C ARG A 31 21.89 16.85 13.04
N LEU A 32 22.16 18.07 12.58
CA LEU A 32 21.37 18.75 11.54
C LEU A 32 21.36 17.96 10.23
N ILE A 33 22.53 17.50 9.77
CA ILE A 33 22.67 16.71 8.53
C ILE A 33 21.84 15.41 8.62
N TYR A 34 21.92 14.70 9.74
CA TYR A 34 21.19 13.45 9.92
C TYR A 34 19.67 13.66 10.01
N THR A 35 19.23 14.67 10.78
CA THR A 35 17.79 15.00 10.89
C THR A 35 17.20 15.49 9.57
N CYS A 36 17.93 16.32 8.82
CA CYS A 36 17.48 16.79 7.51
C CYS A 36 17.43 15.64 6.49
N SER A 37 18.42 14.76 6.48
CA SER A 37 18.44 13.59 5.58
C SER A 37 17.28 12.63 5.87
N LEU A 38 16.98 12.39 7.15
CA LEU A 38 15.86 11.54 7.57
C LEU A 38 14.50 12.20 7.25
N LEU A 39 14.38 13.52 7.45
CA LEU A 39 13.18 14.28 7.13
C LEU A 39 12.88 14.29 5.62
N LEU A 40 13.92 14.41 4.77
CA LEU A 40 13.77 14.36 3.31
C LEU A 40 13.46 12.95 2.79
N ALA A 41 13.90 11.89 3.47
CA ALA A 41 13.64 10.51 3.04
C ALA A 41 12.21 10.04 3.36
N LEU A 42 11.59 10.58 4.39
CA LEU A 42 10.27 10.16 4.88
C LEU A 42 9.14 10.25 3.82
N PRO A 43 8.99 11.35 3.06
CA PRO A 43 7.96 11.48 2.04
C PRO A 43 8.09 10.42 0.92
N CYS A 44 9.33 10.12 0.50
CA CYS A 44 9.60 9.09 -0.50
C CYS A 44 9.17 7.70 -0.02
N ILE A 45 9.42 7.37 1.25
CA ILE A 45 9.09 6.06 1.82
C ILE A 45 7.57 5.86 1.86
N PHE A 46 6.80 6.87 2.30
CA PHE A 46 5.33 6.76 2.32
C PHE A 46 4.72 6.68 0.92
N HIS A 47 5.25 7.45 -0.02
CA HIS A 47 4.78 7.43 -1.40
C HIS A 47 5.11 6.08 -2.06
N LEU A 48 6.31 5.55 -1.83
CA LEU A 48 6.72 4.23 -2.32
C LEU A 48 5.88 3.11 -1.69
N ALA A 49 5.67 3.14 -0.37
CA ALA A 49 4.85 2.16 0.32
C ALA A 49 3.40 2.14 -0.21
N ARG A 50 2.82 3.32 -0.48
CA ARG A 50 1.49 3.43 -1.12
C ARG A 50 1.48 2.81 -2.52
N HIS A 51 2.51 3.07 -3.33
CA HIS A 51 2.65 2.47 -4.65
C HIS A 51 2.80 0.95 -4.56
N THR A 52 3.65 0.43 -3.67
CA THR A 52 3.86 -1.01 -3.46
C THR A 52 2.58 -1.70 -2.98
N PHE A 53 1.78 -1.06 -2.12
CA PHE A 53 0.50 -1.59 -1.67
C PHE A 53 -0.52 -1.70 -2.81
N ALA A 54 -0.60 -0.67 -3.66
CA ALA A 54 -1.49 -0.66 -4.82
C ALA A 54 -1.10 -1.71 -5.88
N THR A 55 0.20 -1.88 -6.16
CA THR A 55 0.65 -2.80 -7.23
C THR A 55 0.79 -4.24 -6.76
N THR A 56 1.47 -4.48 -5.63
CA THR A 56 1.84 -5.84 -5.19
C THR A 56 0.79 -6.48 -4.29
N THR A 57 0.21 -5.74 -3.35
CA THR A 57 -0.71 -6.33 -2.37
C THR A 57 -2.12 -6.48 -2.91
N THR A 58 -2.59 -5.53 -3.72
CA THR A 58 -3.98 -5.53 -4.21
C THR A 58 -4.07 -5.98 -5.66
N LEU A 59 -3.39 -5.29 -6.60
CA LEU A 59 -3.46 -5.66 -8.01
C LEU A 59 -2.84 -7.04 -8.26
N ALA A 60 -1.63 -7.36 -7.79
CA ALA A 60 -1.06 -8.69 -8.05
C ALA A 60 -1.85 -9.86 -7.40
N LYS A 61 -2.71 -9.58 -6.41
CA LYS A 61 -3.52 -10.59 -5.71
C LYS A 61 -4.92 -10.79 -6.30
N GLY A 62 -5.26 -10.13 -7.40
CA GLY A 62 -6.56 -10.36 -8.04
C GLY A 62 -7.62 -9.28 -7.79
N VAL A 63 -7.35 -8.28 -6.94
CA VAL A 63 -8.36 -7.31 -6.52
C VAL A 63 -8.73 -6.39 -7.70
N PRO A 64 -10.03 -6.16 -7.98
CA PRO A 64 -10.46 -5.26 -9.03
C PRO A 64 -10.09 -3.80 -8.72
N ILE A 65 -9.75 -3.05 -9.76
CA ILE A 65 -9.14 -1.71 -9.62
C ILE A 65 -10.07 -0.68 -8.97
N GLU A 66 -11.37 -0.84 -9.12
CA GLU A 66 -12.42 -0.05 -8.48
C GLU A 66 -12.41 -0.21 -6.96
N THR A 67 -12.15 -1.42 -6.45
CA THR A 67 -11.97 -1.66 -5.01
C THR A 67 -10.67 -1.04 -4.51
N VAL A 68 -9.59 -1.14 -5.30
CA VAL A 68 -8.30 -0.49 -4.97
C VAL A 68 -8.44 1.02 -4.92
N SER A 69 -9.17 1.61 -5.87
CA SER A 69 -9.44 3.05 -5.94
C SER A 69 -10.17 3.54 -4.69
N LYS A 70 -11.20 2.81 -4.23
CA LYS A 70 -11.91 3.10 -2.96
C LYS A 70 -11.00 2.96 -1.74
N MET A 71 -10.16 1.93 -1.71
CA MET A 71 -9.21 1.68 -0.61
C MET A 71 -8.13 2.76 -0.50
N LEU A 72 -7.73 3.36 -1.62
CA LEU A 72 -6.77 4.47 -1.68
C LEU A 72 -7.45 5.85 -1.51
N GLY A 73 -8.77 5.90 -1.35
CA GLY A 73 -9.55 7.13 -1.18
C GLY A 73 -9.58 8.01 -2.44
N HIS A 74 -9.42 7.42 -3.63
CA HIS A 74 -9.47 8.16 -4.88
C HIS A 74 -10.93 8.38 -5.32
N THR A 75 -11.30 9.63 -5.59
CA THR A 75 -12.62 9.98 -6.13
C THR A 75 -12.76 9.64 -7.61
N ASN A 76 -11.65 9.65 -8.35
CA ASN A 76 -11.59 9.31 -9.77
C ASN A 76 -10.73 8.04 -9.95
N ILE A 77 -11.24 7.08 -10.74
CA ILE A 77 -10.56 5.82 -11.04
C ILE A 77 -9.36 6.05 -11.95
N GLU A 78 -9.35 7.10 -12.79
CA GLU A 78 -8.25 7.42 -13.72
C GLU A 78 -6.89 7.56 -13.01
N THR A 79 -6.84 8.16 -11.81
CA THR A 79 -5.61 8.28 -11.02
C THR A 79 -5.11 6.93 -10.51
N THR A 80 -5.99 5.93 -10.44
CA THR A 80 -5.66 4.56 -10.05
C THR A 80 -5.25 3.71 -11.26
N GLN A 81 -5.68 4.08 -12.47
CA GLN A 81 -5.35 3.36 -13.70
C GLN A 81 -3.85 3.39 -14.04
N ILE A 82 -3.09 4.36 -13.52
CA ILE A 82 -1.63 4.38 -13.63
C ILE A 82 -0.98 3.10 -13.10
N TYR A 83 -1.62 2.45 -12.12
CA TYR A 83 -1.15 1.18 -11.55
C TYR A 83 -1.51 -0.03 -12.42
N ALA A 84 -2.58 0.06 -13.22
CA ALA A 84 -3.07 -1.03 -14.07
C ALA A 84 -2.13 -1.34 -15.25
N ARG A 85 -1.46 -0.32 -15.79
CA ARG A 85 -0.58 -0.46 -16.97
C ARG A 85 0.62 -1.38 -16.71
N ILE A 86 1.05 -1.47 -15.44
CA ILE A 86 2.14 -2.33 -14.99
C ILE A 86 1.69 -3.81 -14.93
N THR A 87 0.38 -4.07 -15.01
CA THR A 87 -0.25 -5.34 -14.66
C THR A 87 -0.87 -6.06 -15.88
N ASN A 88 -0.46 -5.73 -17.12
CA ASN A 88 -0.92 -6.41 -18.34
C ASN A 88 -0.81 -7.95 -18.27
N ASN A 89 0.22 -8.47 -17.58
CA ASN A 89 0.40 -9.90 -17.34
C ASN A 89 -0.78 -10.50 -16.54
N LYS A 90 -1.33 -9.78 -15.56
CA LYS A 90 -2.48 -10.24 -14.79
C LYS A 90 -3.76 -10.31 -15.63
N ILE A 91 -3.98 -9.36 -16.53
CA ILE A 91 -5.16 -9.39 -17.42
C ILE A 91 -5.14 -10.69 -18.24
N SER A 92 -3.97 -11.08 -18.76
CA SER A 92 -3.80 -12.36 -19.45
C SER A 92 -4.10 -13.56 -18.54
N ASN A 93 -3.62 -13.56 -17.30
CA ASN A 93 -3.87 -14.65 -16.35
C ASN A 93 -5.35 -14.76 -15.93
N ASP A 94 -6.02 -13.63 -15.72
CA ASP A 94 -7.45 -13.58 -15.38
C ASP A 94 -8.30 -14.13 -16.54
N MET A 95 -7.96 -13.80 -17.79
CA MET A 95 -8.64 -14.31 -18.99
C MET A 95 -8.43 -15.82 -19.18
N GLN A 96 -7.21 -16.32 -18.96
CA GLN A 96 -6.93 -17.76 -18.98
C GLN A 96 -7.70 -18.52 -17.90
N GLY A 97 -7.87 -17.93 -16.71
CA GLY A 97 -8.67 -18.51 -15.63
C GLY A 97 -10.16 -18.58 -15.98
N LEU A 98 -10.66 -17.56 -16.68
CA LEU A 98 -12.05 -17.48 -17.12
C LEU A 98 -12.36 -18.51 -18.20
N ASP A 99 -11.49 -18.66 -19.20
CA ASP A 99 -11.62 -19.65 -20.27
C ASP A 99 -11.76 -21.09 -19.72
N LYS A 100 -10.92 -21.46 -18.75
CA LYS A 100 -10.99 -22.76 -18.07
C LYS A 100 -12.33 -23.03 -17.39
N LYS A 101 -12.96 -22.00 -16.82
CA LYS A 101 -14.28 -22.14 -16.18
C LYS A 101 -15.38 -22.37 -17.22
N PHE A 102 -15.32 -21.68 -18.36
CA PHE A 102 -16.28 -21.87 -19.44
C PHE A 102 -16.19 -23.28 -20.04
N VAL A 103 -14.98 -23.80 -20.27
CA VAL A 103 -14.77 -25.18 -20.74
C VAL A 103 -15.34 -26.21 -19.76
N GLY A 104 -15.19 -25.96 -18.45
CA GLY A 104 -15.78 -26.82 -17.41
C GLY A 104 -17.31 -26.83 -17.46
N ILE A 105 -17.93 -25.66 -17.61
CA ILE A 105 -19.40 -25.52 -17.72
C ILE A 105 -19.92 -26.18 -19.02
N GLU A 106 -19.21 -26.05 -20.14
CA GLU A 106 -19.60 -26.68 -21.41
C GLU A 106 -19.59 -28.21 -21.30
N LYS A 107 -18.60 -28.79 -20.62
CA LYS A 107 -18.56 -30.23 -20.35
C LYS A 107 -19.76 -30.68 -19.51
N ILE A 108 -20.08 -29.95 -18.45
CA ILE A 108 -21.21 -30.26 -17.57
C ILE A 108 -22.53 -30.20 -18.38
N TYR A 109 -22.70 -29.20 -19.23
CA TYR A 109 -23.90 -29.08 -20.06
C TYR A 109 -24.03 -30.25 -21.05
N LYS A 110 -22.92 -30.64 -21.70
CA LYS A 110 -22.90 -31.82 -22.59
C LYS A 110 -23.21 -33.12 -21.84
N GLU A 111 -22.71 -33.29 -20.63
CA GLU A 111 -23.04 -34.48 -19.80
C GLU A 111 -24.51 -34.51 -19.36
N VAL A 112 -25.09 -33.36 -19.01
CA VAL A 112 -26.50 -33.27 -18.60
C VAL A 112 -27.44 -33.46 -19.79
N SER A 113 -27.10 -32.94 -20.97
CA SER A 113 -27.93 -33.08 -22.17
C SER A 113 -27.87 -34.46 -22.83
N MET A 114 -26.90 -35.31 -22.42
CA MET A 114 -26.71 -36.69 -22.90
C MET A 114 -27.29 -37.75 -21.94
N LYS A 115 -27.85 -37.34 -20.80
CA LYS A 115 -28.65 -38.17 -19.90
C LYS A 115 -30.14 -37.97 -20.18
#